data_AF-A0A8T3LG22-F1
#
_entry.id   AF-A0A8T3LG22-F1
#
_cell.length_a   1.000
_cell.length_b   1.000
_cell.length_c   1.000
_cell.angle_alpha   90.00
_cell.angle_beta   90.00
_cell.angle_gamma   90.00
#
_symmetry.space_group_name_H-M   'P 1'
#
loop_
_entity.id
_entity.type
_entity.pdbx_description
1 polymer ?
#
loop_
_entity_poly.entity_id
_entity_poly.type
_entity_poly.pdbx_seq_one_letter_code
_entity_poly.pdbx_strand_id
1 'polypeptide(L)'
;AAIWPILAATGFGAWERIQLSDAIATLLQHRPVEAYRQVGHSYDCGEKLGYAEAFVAGGLSHPQQGEAFRAWLRDLQQRID
;
A
#
# COMPACT_ATOMS: atom_id res chain seq x y z
N ALA A 1 -17.44 -10.31 15.54
CA ALA A 1 -16.03 -10.10 15.15
C ALA A 1 -15.17 -10.07 16.41
N ALA A 2 -14.24 -11.02 16.55
CA ALA A 2 -13.52 -11.30 17.80
C ALA A 2 -12.46 -10.24 18.19
N ILE A 3 -12.06 -9.37 17.26
CA ILE A 3 -11.03 -8.35 17.48
C ILE A 3 -11.55 -7.11 18.23
N TRP A 4 -12.86 -6.82 18.20
CA TRP A 4 -13.39 -5.56 18.76
C TRP A 4 -13.17 -5.40 20.27
N PRO A 5 -13.39 -6.41 21.13
CA PRO A 5 -13.10 -6.28 22.56
C PRO A 5 -11.60 -6.10 22.83
N ILE A 6 -10.75 -6.75 22.04
CA ILE A 6 -9.29 -6.64 22.14
C ILE A 6 -8.85 -5.22 21.78
N LEU A 7 -9.34 -4.67 20.66
CA LEU A 7 -9.07 -3.29 20.25
C LEU A 7 -9.49 -2.27 21.31
N ALA A 8 -10.68 -2.44 21.91
CA ALA A 8 -11.17 -1.55 22.96
C ALA A 8 -10.30 -1.58 24.23
N ALA A 9 -9.63 -2.70 24.51
CA ALA A 9 -8.72 -2.87 25.64
C ALA A 9 -7.25 -2.58 25.30
N THR A 10 -6.92 -2.32 24.02
CA THR A 10 -5.55 -2.08 23.58
C THR A 10 -5.07 -0.71 24.09
N GLY A 11 -4.00 -0.71 24.88
CA GLY A 11 -3.38 0.51 25.41
C GLY A 11 -2.57 1.29 24.38
N PHE A 12 -1.98 2.40 24.80
CA PHE A 12 -1.03 3.14 23.97
C PHE A 12 0.24 2.34 23.76
N GLY A 13 0.62 2.17 22.49
CA GLY A 13 1.85 1.53 22.07
C GLY A 13 2.80 2.53 21.41
N ALA A 14 3.35 2.14 20.27
CA ALA A 14 4.27 2.99 19.51
C ALA A 14 3.64 4.36 19.21
N TRP A 15 4.46 5.41 19.35
CA TRP A 15 4.07 6.80 19.09
C TRP A 15 2.90 7.31 19.95
N GLU A 16 2.68 6.71 21.13
CA GLU A 16 1.57 7.04 22.04
C GLU A 16 0.19 6.91 21.39
N ARG A 17 0.03 5.93 20.50
CA ARG A 17 -1.23 5.63 19.81
C ARG A 17 -1.70 4.22 20.12
N ILE A 18 -3.01 4.00 20.06
CA ILE A 18 -3.59 2.65 20.03
C ILE A 18 -3.27 2.06 18.66
N GLN A 19 -2.49 0.98 18.63
CA GLN A 19 -2.01 0.36 17.39
C GLN A 19 -2.83 -0.89 17.04
N LEU A 20 -3.27 -0.98 15.79
CA LEU A 20 -3.94 -2.18 15.29
C LEU A 20 -3.01 -3.41 15.32
N SER A 21 -1.70 -3.22 15.14
CA SER A 21 -0.71 -4.30 15.23
C SER A 21 -0.70 -4.98 16.60
N ASP A 22 -0.85 -4.20 17.67
CA ASP A 22 -0.80 -4.71 19.05
C ASP A 22 -2.09 -5.49 19.37
N ALA A 23 -3.23 -5.03 18.85
CA ALA A 23 -4.48 -5.77 18.92
C ALA A 23 -4.44 -7.09 18.13
N ILE A 24 -3.81 -7.11 16.94
CA ILE A 24 -3.61 -8.33 16.14
C ILE A 24 -2.66 -9.29 16.87
N ALA A 25 -1.60 -8.79 17.52
CA ALA A 25 -0.69 -9.59 18.33
C ALA A 25 -1.41 -10.26 19.51
N THR A 26 -2.34 -9.56 20.14
CA THR A 26 -3.20 -10.15 21.18
C THR A 26 -4.19 -11.16 20.58
N LEU A 27 -4.78 -10.86 19.42
CA LEU A 27 -5.70 -11.77 18.73
C LEU A 27 -5.05 -13.12 18.39
N LEU A 28 -3.78 -13.10 17.98
CA LEU A 28 -2.96 -14.29 17.70
C LEU A 28 -2.87 -15.26 18.89
N GLN A 29 -2.98 -14.76 20.13
CA GLN A 29 -2.97 -15.60 21.35
C GLN A 29 -4.27 -16.37 21.55
N HIS A 30 -5.38 -15.89 20.97
CA HIS A 30 -6.72 -16.46 21.16
C HIS A 30 -7.18 -17.30 19.97
N ARG A 31 -6.68 -17.03 18.77
CA ARG A 31 -7.08 -17.72 17.54
C ARG A 31 -6.03 -17.59 16.44
N PRO A 32 -6.05 -18.49 15.44
CA PRO A 32 -5.23 -18.33 14.24
C PRO A 32 -5.52 -17.01 13.52
N VAL A 33 -4.45 -16.34 13.10
CA VAL A 33 -4.47 -15.22 12.15
C VAL A 33 -3.56 -15.63 10.99
N GLU A 34 -4.10 -15.60 9.79
CA GLU A 34 -3.37 -16.03 8.59
C GLU A 34 -2.76 -14.84 7.87
N ALA A 35 -1.51 -14.99 7.42
CA ALA A 35 -0.87 -14.01 6.56
C ALA A 35 -1.12 -14.38 5.10
N TYR A 36 -1.71 -13.46 4.33
CA TYR A 36 -1.92 -13.64 2.90
C TYR A 36 -0.78 -13.00 2.11
N ARG A 37 -0.13 -13.79 1.24
CA ARG A 37 0.84 -13.26 0.28
C ARG A 37 0.09 -12.59 -0.88
N GLN A 38 0.16 -11.26 -0.94
CA GLN A 38 -0.38 -10.51 -2.06
C GLN A 38 0.20 -11.02 -3.40
N VAL A 39 -0.66 -11.07 -4.42
CA VAL A 39 -0.29 -11.34 -5.81
C VAL A 39 -0.35 -10.03 -6.59
N GLY A 40 0.63 -9.81 -7.47
CA GLY A 40 0.78 -8.57 -8.23
C GLY A 40 1.85 -7.66 -7.65
N HIS A 41 1.70 -6.36 -7.87
CA HIS A 41 2.64 -5.34 -7.44
C HIS A 41 1.91 -4.27 -6.61
N SER A 42 2.57 -3.78 -5.57
CA SER A 42 2.07 -2.70 -4.71
C SER A 42 2.95 -1.46 -4.89
N TYR A 43 2.34 -0.29 -4.95
CA TYR A 43 3.04 0.99 -4.92
C TYR A 43 2.82 1.65 -3.56
N ASP A 44 3.90 2.10 -2.91
CA ASP A 44 3.79 2.88 -1.67
C ASP A 44 3.55 4.35 -2.01
N CYS A 45 2.27 4.73 -2.07
CA CYS A 45 1.87 6.12 -2.32
C CYS A 45 2.04 7.05 -1.10
N GLY A 46 2.52 6.53 0.05
CA GLY A 46 2.92 7.36 1.18
C GLY A 46 4.26 8.08 0.93
N GLU A 47 5.08 7.52 0.05
CA GLU A 47 6.36 8.09 -0.38
C GLU A 47 6.23 8.79 -1.75
N LYS A 48 6.92 9.93 -1.91
CA LYS A 48 6.79 10.75 -3.13
C LYS A 48 7.19 9.99 -4.39
N LEU A 49 8.24 9.19 -4.32
CA LEU A 49 8.70 8.38 -5.45
C LEU A 49 7.68 7.27 -5.77
N GLY A 50 7.19 6.55 -4.76
CA GLY A 50 6.20 5.48 -4.96
C GLY A 50 4.88 6.01 -5.52
N TYR A 51 4.46 7.22 -5.13
CA TYR A 51 3.34 7.91 -5.76
C TYR A 51 3.60 8.21 -7.26
N ALA A 52 4.79 8.70 -7.61
CA ALA A 52 5.14 8.96 -9.01
C ALA A 52 5.20 7.67 -9.84
N GLU A 53 5.74 6.58 -9.29
CA GLU A 53 5.75 5.25 -9.91
C GLU A 53 4.33 4.73 -10.15
N ALA A 54 3.44 4.87 -9.16
CA ALA A 54 2.03 4.51 -9.29
C ALA A 54 1.33 5.31 -10.40
N PHE A 55 1.61 6.61 -10.49
CA PHE A 55 1.06 7.47 -11.53
C PHE A 55 1.52 7.03 -12.93
N VAL A 56 2.82 6.75 -13.09
CA VAL A 56 3.37 6.27 -14.36
C VAL A 56 2.76 4.92 -14.74
N ALA A 57 2.71 3.96 -13.81
CA ALA A 57 2.12 2.64 -14.05
C ALA A 57 0.64 2.74 -14.43
N GLY A 58 -0.13 3.54 -13.69
CA GLY A 58 -1.53 3.83 -13.97
C GLY A 58 -1.71 4.46 -15.37
N GLY A 59 -0.93 5.50 -15.69
CA GLY A 59 -0.94 6.16 -16.99
C GLY A 59 -0.64 5.20 -18.14
N LEU A 60 0.36 4.32 -17.99
CA LEU A 60 0.70 3.29 -18.98
C LEU A 60 -0.44 2.28 -19.20
N SER A 61 -1.20 1.95 -18.16
CA SER A 61 -2.34 1.01 -18.22
C SER A 61 -3.67 1.66 -18.62
N HIS A 62 -3.73 2.99 -18.75
CA HIS A 62 -4.99 3.71 -18.92
C HIS A 62 -5.64 3.39 -20.27
N PRO A 63 -6.92 2.95 -20.33
CA PRO A 63 -7.53 2.48 -21.58
C PRO A 63 -7.59 3.52 -22.70
N GLN A 64 -7.88 4.78 -22.38
CA GLN A 64 -8.00 5.86 -23.38
C GLN A 64 -6.73 6.69 -23.57
N GLN A 65 -5.88 6.78 -22.55
CA GLN A 65 -4.74 7.72 -22.52
C GLN A 65 -3.39 7.02 -22.60
N GLY A 66 -3.35 5.70 -22.41
CA GLY A 66 -2.09 4.95 -22.30
C GLY A 66 -1.25 4.98 -23.57
N GLU A 67 -1.87 5.05 -24.75
CA GLU A 67 -1.14 5.16 -26.02
C GLU A 67 -0.42 6.51 -26.13
N ALA A 68 -1.14 7.62 -25.92
CA ALA A 68 -0.57 8.96 -25.91
C ALA A 68 0.51 9.11 -24.81
N PHE A 69 0.25 8.54 -23.63
CA PHE A 69 1.19 8.58 -22.51
C PHE A 69 2.50 7.81 -22.81
N ARG A 70 2.42 6.64 -23.44
CA ARG A 70 3.59 5.87 -23.91
C ARG A 70 4.40 6.62 -24.96
N ALA A 71 3.72 7.30 -25.89
CA ALA A 71 4.39 8.12 -26.90
C ALA A 71 5.17 9.26 -26.25
N TRP A 72 4.55 9.97 -25.30
CA TRP A 72 5.19 11.04 -24.55
C TRP A 72 6.39 10.56 -23.72
N LEU A 73 6.29 9.41 -23.04
CA LEU A 73 7.42 8.87 -22.28
C LEU A 73 8.64 8.50 -23.14
N ARG A 74 8.42 8.00 -24.37
CA ARG A 74 9.52 7.72 -25.31
C ARG A 74 10.25 8.98 -25.75
N ASP A 75 9.51 10.08 -25.98
CA ASP A 75 10.10 11.40 -26.26
C ASP A 75 10.87 11.92 -25.04
N LEU A 76 10.30 11.78 -23.84
CA LEU A 76 10.96 12.18 -22.60
C LEU A 76 12.28 11.43 -22.38
N GLN A 77 12.34 10.14 -22.67
CA GLN A 77 13.55 9.33 -22.52
C GLN A 77 14.72 9.88 -23.35
N GLN A 78 14.46 10.28 -24.61
CA GLN A 78 15.47 10.87 -25.49
C GLN A 78 16.03 12.21 -25.00
N ARG A 79 15.35 12.85 -24.04
CA ARG A 79 15.76 14.14 -23.45
C ARG A 79 16.54 13.97 -22.15
N ILE A 80 16.48 12.78 -21.55
CA ILE A 80 17.17 12.44 -20.30
C ILE A 80 18.48 11.72 -20.61
N ASP A 81 18.56 10.99 -21.72
CA ASP A 81 19.79 10.45 -22.30
C ASP A 81 20.62 11.54 -23.03
#